data_AF-A0A9D2ATK9-F1
#
_entry.id   AF-A0A9D2ATK9-F1
#
_cell.length_a   1.000
_cell.length_b   1.000
_cell.length_c   1.000
_cell.angle_alpha   90.00
_cell.angle_beta   90.00
_cell.angle_gamma   90.00
#
_symmetry.space_group_name_H-M   'P 1'
#
loop_
_entity.id
_entity.type
_entity.pdbx_description
1 polymer ?
#
loop_
_entity_poly.entity_id
_entity_poly.type
_entity_poly.pdbx_seq_one_letter_code
_entity_poly.pdbx_strand_id
1 'polypeptide(L)'
;DAPGGGPNIDIAIPMVLEEAIKKRGLNYIQMARFISTNAAKRFGLYPKKGVIKIGSDADFVLIDMNREWSYSRKNCLSKTKETGFPYEGRKIGCYVEATILRGKVIYQNGKITVDAGYGKFIS
;
A
#
# COMPACT_ATOMS: atom_id res chain seq x y z
N ASP A 1 25.91 7.94 16.17
CA ASP A 1 24.44 7.94 16.34
C ASP A 1 23.75 7.58 15.04
N ALA A 2 22.71 6.75 15.10
CA ALA A 2 21.87 6.42 13.95
C ALA A 2 20.49 7.08 14.14
N PRO A 3 20.04 7.96 13.22
CA PRO A 3 18.74 8.61 13.33
C PRO A 3 17.62 7.57 13.25
N GLY A 4 16.59 7.71 14.08
CA GLY A 4 15.47 6.79 14.13
C GLY A 4 14.59 6.86 12.86
N GLY A 5 14.22 5.70 12.31
CA GLY A 5 13.28 5.58 11.21
C GLY A 5 13.72 4.58 10.13
N GLY A 6 12.76 4.04 9.38
CA GLY A 6 13.03 3.18 8.23
C GLY A 6 11.90 3.31 7.20
N PRO A 7 12.21 3.54 5.91
CA PRO A 7 11.17 3.77 4.92
C PRO A 7 10.58 2.44 4.46
N ASN A 8 9.27 2.29 4.61
CA ASN A 8 8.56 1.05 4.32
C ASN A 8 7.23 1.29 3.59
N ILE A 9 6.91 2.53 3.20
CA ILE A 9 5.55 2.88 2.76
C ILE A 9 5.15 2.20 1.46
N ASP A 10 6.10 1.99 0.56
CA ASP A 10 5.93 1.31 -0.72
C ASP A 10 5.78 -0.21 -0.57
N ILE A 11 6.41 -0.80 0.45
CA ILE A 11 6.42 -2.25 0.68
C ILE A 11 5.37 -2.74 1.69
N ALA A 12 4.78 -1.85 2.49
CA ALA A 12 3.93 -2.21 3.63
C ALA A 12 2.76 -3.12 3.25
N ILE A 13 1.99 -2.76 2.21
CA ILE A 13 0.80 -3.52 1.81
C ILE A 13 1.16 -4.91 1.27
N PRO A 14 2.05 -5.06 0.25
CA PRO A 14 2.46 -6.39 -0.21
C PRO A 14 3.01 -7.28 0.91
N MET A 15 3.84 -6.72 1.80
CA MET A 15 4.44 -7.47 2.90
C MET A 15 3.39 -8.00 3.88
N VAL A 16 2.41 -7.17 4.25
CA VAL A 16 1.34 -7.56 5.17
C VAL A 16 0.42 -8.61 4.54
N LEU A 17 0.13 -8.52 3.25
CA LEU A 17 -0.69 -9.51 2.54
C LEU A 17 0.03 -10.86 2.40
N GLU A 18 1.31 -10.83 2.05
CA GLU A 18 2.18 -12.02 2.03
C GLU A 18 2.17 -12.72 3.39
N GLU A 19 2.42 -11.98 4.47
CA GLU A 19 2.58 -12.58 5.80
C GLU A 19 1.26 -12.99 6.44
N ALA A 20 0.23 -12.15 6.40
CA ALA A 20 -1.00 -12.40 7.14
C ALA A 20 -1.99 -13.26 6.34
N ILE A 21 -2.15 -13.00 5.05
CA ILE A 21 -3.13 -13.73 4.23
C ILE A 21 -2.48 -14.97 3.65
N LYS A 22 -1.40 -14.83 2.84
CA LYS A 22 -0.83 -15.98 2.13
C LYS A 22 -0.23 -17.02 3.07
N LYS A 23 0.57 -16.59 4.06
CA LYS A 23 1.25 -17.53 4.97
C LYS A 23 0.41 -17.98 6.17
N ARG A 24 -0.56 -17.17 6.62
CA ARG A 24 -1.29 -17.41 7.87
C ARG A 24 -2.81 -17.53 7.71
N GLY A 25 -3.34 -17.38 6.49
CA GLY A 25 -4.75 -17.60 6.20
C GLY A 25 -5.71 -16.57 6.79
N LEU A 26 -5.24 -15.37 7.15
CA LEU A 26 -6.13 -14.30 7.60
C LEU A 26 -7.09 -13.88 6.48
N ASN A 27 -8.34 -13.57 6.83
CA ASN A 27 -9.32 -13.23 5.80
C ASN A 27 -9.13 -11.79 5.26
N TYR A 28 -9.51 -11.59 4.00
CA TYR A 28 -9.38 -10.30 3.31
C TYR A 28 -10.19 -9.15 3.94
N ILE A 29 -11.37 -9.44 4.49
CA ILE A 29 -12.24 -8.45 5.14
C ILE A 29 -11.59 -7.93 6.44
N GLN A 30 -11.00 -8.81 7.24
CA GLN A 30 -10.22 -8.47 8.43
C GLN A 30 -9.02 -7.62 8.03
N MET A 31 -8.32 -8.00 6.96
CA MET A 31 -7.20 -7.22 6.47
C MET A 31 -7.61 -5.81 6.07
N ALA A 32 -8.67 -5.66 5.25
CA ALA A 32 -9.20 -4.36 4.86
C ALA A 32 -9.57 -3.48 6.06
N ARG A 33 -10.09 -4.09 7.14
CA ARG A 33 -10.37 -3.39 8.40
C ARG A 33 -9.09 -2.88 9.06
N PHE A 34 -8.03 -3.70 9.12
CA PHE A 34 -6.77 -3.34 9.75
C PHE A 34 -6.01 -2.24 9.00
N ILE A 35 -5.96 -2.31 7.67
CA ILE A 35 -5.14 -1.38 6.86
C ILE A 35 -5.90 -0.13 6.42
N SER A 36 -7.23 -0.08 6.58
CA SER A 36 -8.03 1.02 6.02
C SER A 36 -9.25 1.38 6.88
N THR A 37 -10.25 0.51 7.01
CA THR A 37 -11.55 0.88 7.60
C THR A 37 -11.44 1.36 9.05
N ASN A 38 -10.61 0.73 9.89
CA ASN A 38 -10.48 1.12 11.29
C ASN A 38 -9.79 2.48 11.44
N ALA A 39 -8.80 2.78 10.59
CA ALA A 39 -8.17 4.10 10.57
C ALA A 39 -9.18 5.17 10.14
N ALA A 40 -9.92 4.93 9.05
CA ALA A 40 -10.95 5.86 8.59
C ALA A 40 -12.00 6.15 9.67
N LYS A 41 -12.45 5.13 10.41
CA LYS A 41 -13.37 5.33 11.54
C LYS A 41 -12.73 6.11 12.69
N ARG A 42 -11.51 5.76 13.08
CA ARG A 42 -10.80 6.40 14.20
C ARG A 42 -10.56 7.89 13.96
N PHE A 43 -10.32 8.28 12.71
CA PHE A 43 -10.06 9.67 12.33
C PHE A 43 -11.30 10.40 11.78
N GLY A 44 -12.51 9.85 11.93
CA GLY A 44 -13.75 10.53 11.50
C GLY A 44 -13.95 10.62 9.98
N LEU A 45 -13.22 9.83 9.19
CA LEU A 45 -13.26 9.84 7.72
C LEU A 45 -14.22 8.81 7.12
N TYR A 46 -14.76 7.90 7.92
CA TYR A 46 -15.73 6.92 7.45
C TYR A 46 -17.14 7.56 7.33
N PRO A 47 -17.91 7.29 6.24
CA PRO A 47 -17.65 6.34 5.17
C PRO A 47 -16.92 6.95 3.96
N LYS A 48 -16.55 8.23 3.97
CA LYS A 48 -15.87 8.86 2.82
C LYS A 48 -14.59 8.11 2.42
N LYS A 49 -13.86 7.57 3.39
CA LYS A 49 -12.66 6.72 3.21
C LYS A 49 -12.83 5.34 3.82
N GLY A 50 -12.02 4.41 3.33
CA GLY A 50 -11.81 3.10 3.94
C GLY A 50 -12.94 2.09 3.74
N VAL A 51 -13.75 2.29 2.69
CA VAL A 51 -14.84 1.39 2.30
C VAL A 51 -15.11 1.51 0.79
N ILE A 52 -15.48 0.39 0.17
CA ILE A 52 -16.02 0.36 -1.20
C ILE A 52 -17.54 0.39 -1.08
N LYS A 53 -18.11 1.58 -1.21
CA LYS A 53 -19.56 1.82 -1.12
C LYS A 53 -19.93 3.03 -1.96
N ILE A 54 -21.12 2.99 -2.57
CA ILE A 54 -21.70 4.15 -3.27
C ILE A 54 -21.64 5.39 -2.37
N GLY A 55 -21.15 6.50 -2.92
CA GLY A 55 -20.95 7.78 -2.21
C GLY A 55 -19.62 7.91 -1.45
N SER A 56 -18.76 6.89 -1.45
CA SER A 56 -17.41 6.96 -0.87
C SER A 56 -16.39 7.38 -1.94
N ASP A 57 -15.24 7.91 -1.52
CA ASP A 57 -14.17 8.21 -2.46
C ASP A 57 -13.67 6.92 -3.12
N ALA A 58 -13.48 6.95 -4.44
CA ALA A 58 -12.94 5.84 -5.22
C ALA A 58 -11.42 5.69 -5.01
N ASP A 59 -11.06 5.27 -3.79
CA ASP A 59 -9.69 5.06 -3.32
C ASP A 59 -9.47 3.58 -3.02
N PHE A 60 -8.79 2.87 -3.92
CA PHE A 60 -8.54 1.44 -3.78
C PHE A 60 -7.30 1.02 -4.56
N VAL A 61 -6.82 -0.19 -4.25
CA VAL A 61 -5.66 -0.81 -4.89
C VAL A 61 -6.11 -2.09 -5.59
N LEU A 62 -5.53 -2.34 -6.77
CA LEU A 62 -5.64 -3.62 -7.48
C LEU A 62 -4.38 -4.42 -7.18
N ILE A 63 -4.56 -5.64 -6.68
CA ILE A 63 -3.47 -6.49 -6.22
C ILE A 63 -3.58 -7.84 -6.92
N ASP A 64 -2.49 -8.22 -7.59
CA ASP A 64 -2.30 -9.56 -8.11
C ASP A 64 -1.72 -10.43 -6.98
N MET A 65 -2.53 -11.35 -6.46
CA MET A 65 -2.16 -12.24 -5.36
C MET A 65 -1.28 -13.44 -5.78
N ASN A 66 -0.95 -13.55 -7.07
CA ASN A 66 -0.20 -14.68 -7.64
C ASN A 66 1.14 -14.26 -8.24
N ARG A 67 1.38 -12.97 -8.47
CA ARG A 67 2.65 -12.48 -9.01
C ARG A 67 3.73 -12.41 -7.92
N GLU A 68 4.77 -13.22 -8.08
CA GLU A 68 5.98 -13.18 -7.25
C GLU A 68 6.97 -12.12 -7.75
N TRP A 69 7.65 -11.45 -6.82
CA TRP A 69 8.77 -10.56 -7.09
C TRP A 69 9.70 -10.49 -5.88
N SER A 70 10.94 -10.05 -6.10
CA SER A 70 11.90 -9.79 -5.03
C SER A 70 11.98 -8.31 -4.75
N TYR A 71 11.82 -7.92 -3.48
CA TYR A 71 11.98 -6.53 -3.08
C TYR A 71 13.45 -6.10 -3.19
N SER A 72 13.67 -4.94 -3.80
CA SER A 72 14.97 -4.27 -3.77
C SER A 72 14.79 -2.77 -3.56
N ARG A 73 15.53 -2.24 -2.60
CA ARG A 73 15.67 -0.81 -2.29
C ARG A 73 16.09 0.00 -3.50
N LYS A 74 16.97 -0.56 -4.33
CA LYS A 74 17.47 0.11 -5.55
C LYS A 74 16.33 0.41 -6.52
N ASN A 75 15.35 -0.50 -6.60
CA ASN A 75 14.28 -0.47 -7.61
C ASN A 75 12.92 0.00 -7.06
N CYS A 76 12.81 0.26 -5.76
CA CYS A 76 11.55 0.72 -5.16
C CYS A 76 11.29 2.21 -5.42
N LEU A 77 10.16 2.76 -4.94
CA LEU A 77 9.81 4.17 -5.16
C LEU A 77 10.38 5.10 -4.08
N SER A 78 10.82 4.57 -2.94
CA SER A 78 11.46 5.36 -1.89
C SER A 78 12.69 6.11 -2.40
N LYS A 79 12.88 7.37 -1.96
CA LYS A 79 14.12 8.12 -2.24
C LYS A 79 15.36 7.49 -1.59
N THR A 80 15.19 6.83 -0.44
CA THR A 80 16.28 6.17 0.26
C THR A 80 16.58 4.81 -0.38
N LYS A 81 17.72 4.71 -1.06
CA LYS A 81 18.17 3.51 -1.78
C LYS A 81 19.12 2.61 -0.98
N GLU A 82 19.32 2.91 0.30
CA GLU A 82 20.21 2.17 1.19
C GLU A 82 19.73 0.73 1.40
N THR A 83 20.57 -0.24 1.07
CA THR A 83 20.26 -1.67 1.10
C THR A 83 20.44 -2.30 2.49
N GLY A 84 21.08 -1.62 3.44
CA GLY A 84 21.20 -2.08 4.83
C GLY A 84 19.90 -2.06 5.64
N PHE A 85 18.80 -1.57 5.06
CA PHE A 85 17.48 -1.63 5.70
C PHE A 85 16.81 -3.01 5.54
N PRO A 86 15.83 -3.34 6.41
CA PRO A 86 15.12 -4.61 6.32
C PRO A 86 14.45 -4.87 4.96
N TYR A 87 14.22 -6.17 4.69
CA TYR A 87 13.48 -6.73 3.55
C TYR A 87 14.20 -6.79 2.20
N GLU A 88 15.43 -6.26 2.07
CA GLU A 88 16.21 -6.42 0.82
C GLU A 88 16.30 -7.90 0.40
N GLY A 89 16.04 -8.19 -0.87
CA GLY A 89 16.08 -9.54 -1.44
C GLY A 89 14.90 -10.44 -1.05
N ARG A 90 13.94 -9.95 -0.25
CA ARG A 90 12.79 -10.76 0.18
C ARG A 90 11.85 -11.03 -0.99
N LYS A 91 11.52 -12.31 -1.19
CA LYS A 91 10.46 -12.74 -2.11
C LYS A 91 9.09 -12.44 -1.54
N ILE A 92 8.21 -11.89 -2.37
CA ILE A 92 6.84 -11.50 -2.04
C ILE A 92 5.94 -12.05 -3.13
N GLY A 93 4.96 -12.87 -2.77
CA GLY A 93 4.07 -13.55 -3.71
C GLY A 93 2.83 -12.75 -4.10
N CYS A 94 2.82 -11.43 -3.88
CA CYS A 94 1.73 -10.56 -4.33
C CYS A 94 2.27 -9.21 -4.80
N TYR A 95 1.60 -8.60 -5.77
CA TYR A 95 2.05 -7.40 -6.45
C TYR A 95 0.92 -6.37 -6.54
N VAL A 96 1.23 -5.10 -6.24
CA VAL A 96 0.29 -4.00 -6.47
C VAL A 96 0.33 -3.64 -7.94
N GLU A 97 -0.72 -3.96 -8.67
CA GLU A 97 -0.84 -3.72 -10.11
C GLU A 97 -1.16 -2.25 -10.39
N ALA A 98 -2.10 -1.69 -9.63
CA ALA A 98 -2.53 -0.31 -9.77
C ALA A 98 -3.05 0.28 -8.45
N THR A 99 -2.95 1.60 -8.33
CA THR A 99 -3.58 2.37 -7.25
C THR A 99 -4.48 3.43 -7.86
N ILE A 100 -5.73 3.46 -7.40
CA ILE A 100 -6.76 4.39 -7.82
C ILE A 100 -7.00 5.36 -6.65
N LEU A 101 -6.95 6.66 -6.93
CA LEU A 101 -7.20 7.72 -5.98
C LEU A 101 -8.24 8.68 -6.55
N ARG A 102 -9.42 8.73 -5.92
CA ARG A 102 -10.60 9.49 -6.34
C ARG A 102 -10.96 9.22 -7.81
N GLY A 103 -10.93 7.94 -8.18
CA GLY A 103 -11.28 7.48 -9.54
C GLY A 103 -10.19 7.65 -10.60
N LYS A 104 -9.03 8.23 -10.27
CA LYS A 104 -7.88 8.34 -11.18
C LYS A 104 -6.85 7.26 -10.87
N VAL A 105 -6.37 6.56 -11.89
CA VAL A 105 -5.19 5.69 -11.77
C VAL A 105 -3.97 6.58 -11.53
N ILE A 106 -3.38 6.49 -10.33
CA ILE A 106 -2.21 7.29 -9.90
C ILE A 106 -0.91 6.50 -9.86
N TYR A 107 -1.01 5.18 -9.91
CA TYR A 107 0.11 4.26 -10.01
C TYR A 107 -0.32 3.07 -10.87
N GLN A 108 0.54 2.67 -11.78
CA GLN A 108 0.35 1.48 -12.63
C GLN A 108 1.70 0.97 -13.10
N ASN A 109 1.90 -0.35 -13.11
CA ASN A 109 3.09 -0.99 -13.67
C ASN A 109 4.42 -0.40 -13.18
N GLY A 110 4.55 -0.19 -11.86
CA GLY A 110 5.78 0.34 -11.26
C GLY A 110 5.98 1.85 -11.38
N LYS A 111 5.03 2.60 -11.97
CA LYS A 111 5.19 4.04 -12.23
C LYS A 111 4.07 4.85 -11.60
N ILE A 112 4.43 6.02 -11.06
CA ILE A 112 3.47 7.06 -10.65
C ILE A 112 3.04 7.80 -11.91
N THR A 113 1.74 8.01 -12.08
CA THR A 113 1.11 8.56 -13.30
C THR A 113 0.52 9.96 -13.12
N VAL A 114 0.81 10.59 -11.98
CA VAL A 114 0.35 11.94 -11.64
C VAL A 114 1.47 12.78 -11.07
N ASP A 115 1.33 14.10 -11.17
CA ASP A 115 2.30 15.05 -10.64
C ASP A 115 2.21 15.19 -9.12
N ALA A 116 3.30 15.67 -8.53
CA ALA A 116 3.34 16.06 -7.13
C ALA A 116 2.26 17.12 -6.84
N GLY A 117 1.60 17.00 -5.68
CA GLY A 117 0.49 17.88 -5.31
C GLY A 117 -0.90 17.41 -5.76
N TYR A 118 -1.02 16.25 -6.44
CA TYR A 118 -2.33 15.67 -6.76
C TYR A 118 -3.16 15.31 -5.51
N GLY A 119 -2.53 15.09 -4.35
CA GLY A 119 -3.20 14.88 -3.07
C GLY A 119 -4.03 16.09 -2.63
N LYS A 120 -5.01 15.87 -1.75
CA LYS A 120 -5.78 16.93 -1.12
C LYS A 120 -5.78 16.73 0.39
N PHE A 121 -5.70 17.83 1.13
CA PHE A 121 -6.02 17.80 2.56
C PHE A 121 -7.47 17.34 2.74
N ILE A 122 -7.72 16.56 3.77
CA ILE A 122 -9.04 16.05 4.11
C ILE A 122 -9.33 16.54 5.51
N SER A 123 -10.26 17.49 5.59
CA SER A 123 -10.86 18.02 6.81
C SER A 123 -12.11 17.24 7.18
#